data_AF-A0A0V1G0I3-F1
#
_entry.id   AF-A0A0V1G0I3-F1
#
_cell.length_a   1.000
_cell.length_b   1.000
_cell.length_c   1.000
_cell.angle_alpha   90.00
_cell.angle_beta   90.00
_cell.angle_gamma   90.00
#
_symmetry.space_group_name_H-M   'P 1'
#
loop_
_entity.id
_entity.type
_entity.pdbx_description
1 polymer ?
#
loop_
_entity_poly.entity_id
_entity_poly.type
_entity_poly.pdbx_seq_one_letter_code
_entity_poly.pdbx_strand_id
1 'polypeptide(L)'
;MSVLAAFILFFMAVMPEINADSSALEEAKRYIYDSDLKKEGEHFRKVLSVRDVDTSDGLSLTLEALPTTCPVSSDMSMEEVYSDACPTTTEQYEEIECQLKLDHSKTGQIESALIFFLMAVMPEINADSVELEEAKRYIYDSDLKKEGEQFRKVLSVRDVDTSEGLSLTMDVLPTTCAVSSGMSIEEVYSDACPTTTEQYEEIECQLKLDSSNNGQISCTYYGY
;
A
#
# COMPACT_ATOMS: atom_id res chain seq x y z
N MET A 1 -16.19 -30.86 64.29
CA MET A 1 -14.75 -30.54 64.36
C MET A 1 -14.01 -31.74 63.76
N SER A 2 -13.10 -31.64 62.80
CA SER A 2 -12.39 -30.50 62.24
C SER A 2 -12.04 -30.79 60.77
N VAL A 3 -12.19 -29.78 59.92
CA VAL A 3 -11.82 -29.75 58.50
C VAL A 3 -10.37 -29.31 58.41
N LEU A 4 -9.54 -30.04 57.67
CA LEU A 4 -8.21 -29.60 57.25
C LEU A 4 -8.17 -29.67 55.72
N ALA A 5 -8.63 -28.60 55.09
CA ALA A 5 -8.45 -28.36 53.68
C ALA A 5 -7.05 -27.76 53.48
N ALA A 6 -6.19 -28.49 52.79
CA ALA A 6 -4.88 -28.00 52.37
C ALA A 6 -5.07 -27.00 51.21
N PHE A 7 -4.80 -25.73 51.45
CA PHE A 7 -4.75 -24.70 50.42
C PHE A 7 -3.43 -24.83 49.65
N ILE A 8 -3.53 -25.32 48.41
CA ILE A 8 -2.44 -25.27 47.43
C ILE A 8 -2.49 -23.88 46.80
N LEU A 9 -1.55 -23.00 47.16
CA LEU A 9 -1.34 -21.73 46.49
C LEU A 9 -0.66 -22.00 45.15
N PHE A 10 -1.45 -22.04 44.07
CA PHE A 10 -0.91 -21.78 42.74
C PHE A 10 -0.52 -20.31 42.70
N PHE A 11 0.78 -20.02 42.78
CA PHE A 11 1.30 -18.75 42.31
C PHE A 11 1.09 -18.73 40.79
N MET A 12 -0.07 -18.23 40.36
CA MET A 12 -0.15 -17.61 39.05
C MET A 12 0.82 -16.44 39.12
N ALA A 13 2.00 -16.62 38.53
CA ALA A 13 2.79 -15.48 38.11
C ALA A 13 1.92 -14.73 37.11
N VAL A 14 1.16 -13.76 37.60
CA VAL A 14 0.67 -12.66 36.78
C VAL A 14 1.94 -11.95 36.35
N MET A 15 2.47 -12.37 35.20
CA MET A 15 3.40 -11.53 34.47
C MET A 15 2.65 -10.22 34.24
N PRO A 16 3.20 -9.07 34.68
CA PRO A 16 2.70 -7.83 34.14
C PRO A 16 2.90 -7.93 32.64
N GLU A 17 1.84 -7.77 31.86
CA GLU A 17 1.93 -7.40 30.45
C GLU A 17 2.71 -6.08 30.43
N ILE A 18 4.04 -6.18 30.36
CA ILE A 18 4.88 -5.06 29.99
C ILE A 18 4.52 -4.83 28.54
N ASN A 19 3.68 -3.82 28.30
CA ASN A 19 3.15 -3.38 27.02
C ASN A 19 4.20 -3.47 25.90
N ALA A 20 4.31 -4.61 25.23
CA ALA A 20 5.15 -4.78 24.04
C ALA A 20 4.76 -3.73 22.99
N ASP A 21 3.46 -3.43 22.92
CA ASP A 21 2.85 -2.38 22.11
C ASP A 21 3.40 -0.98 22.40
N SER A 22 3.68 -0.64 23.67
CA SER A 22 4.17 0.70 24.02
C SER A 22 5.63 0.90 23.60
N SER A 23 6.47 -0.13 23.75
CA SER A 23 7.86 -0.06 23.27
C SER A 23 7.96 -0.12 21.75
N ALA A 24 7.11 -0.91 21.10
CA ALA A 24 7.07 -1.04 19.65
C ALA A 24 6.55 0.25 19.00
N LEU A 25 5.53 0.88 19.59
CA LEU A 25 4.99 2.16 19.14
C LEU A 25 6.04 3.27 19.19
N GLU A 26 6.77 3.44 20.30
CA GLU A 26 7.80 4.48 20.41
C GLU A 26 8.96 4.26 19.43
N GLU A 27 9.35 3.01 19.18
CA GLU A 27 10.35 2.68 18.15
C GLU A 27 9.81 3.02 16.75
N ALA A 28 8.56 2.65 16.44
CA ALA A 28 7.91 2.96 15.17
C ALA A 28 7.83 4.48 14.90
N LYS A 29 7.47 5.27 15.93
CA LYS A 29 7.43 6.74 15.85
C LYS A 29 8.78 7.32 15.44
N ARG A 30 9.86 6.85 16.08
CA ARG A 30 11.23 7.29 15.79
C ARG A 30 11.63 6.93 14.36
N TYR A 31 11.35 5.71 13.91
CA TYR A 31 11.69 5.27 12.56
C TYR A 31 10.97 6.08 11.47
N ILE A 32 9.68 6.35 11.65
CA ILE A 32 8.93 7.19 10.71
C ILE A 32 9.49 8.60 10.66
N TYR A 33 9.76 9.19 11.82
CA TYR A 33 10.35 10.53 11.90
C TYR A 33 11.73 10.60 11.20
N ASP A 34 12.64 9.67 11.50
CA ASP A 34 13.96 9.61 10.87
C ASP A 34 13.90 9.33 9.36
N SER A 35 12.87 8.60 8.92
CA SER A 35 12.59 8.37 7.50
C SER A 35 12.10 9.64 6.82
N ASP A 36 11.20 10.40 7.46
CA ASP A 36 10.61 11.61 6.88
C ASP A 36 11.65 12.72 6.72
N LEU A 37 12.60 12.83 7.65
CA LEU A 37 13.73 13.75 7.54
C LEU A 37 14.58 13.56 6.26
N LYS A 38 14.51 12.40 5.61
CA LYS A 38 15.22 12.11 4.35
C LYS A 38 14.42 12.51 3.11
N LYS A 39 13.15 12.89 3.27
CA LYS A 39 12.21 13.22 2.19
C LYS A 39 11.96 14.72 2.14
N GLU A 40 12.89 15.46 1.56
CA GLU A 40 12.75 16.91 1.40
C GLU A 40 11.52 17.26 0.54
N GLY A 41 10.72 18.21 1.00
CA GLY A 41 9.52 18.68 0.28
C GLY A 41 8.22 17.96 0.65
N GLU A 42 8.26 16.92 1.50
CA GLU A 42 7.08 16.24 2.04
C GLU A 42 6.64 16.81 3.40
N HIS A 43 5.51 16.32 3.90
CA HIS A 43 5.02 16.58 5.26
C HIS A 43 5.39 15.42 6.18
N PHE A 44 5.56 15.70 7.48
CA PHE A 44 5.75 14.64 8.46
C PHE A 44 4.54 13.70 8.50
N ARG A 45 4.80 12.43 8.82
CA ARG A 45 3.79 11.42 9.10
C ARG A 45 3.75 11.14 10.60
N LYS A 46 2.54 10.97 11.12
CA LYS A 46 2.29 10.68 12.53
C LYS A 46 1.71 9.28 12.66
N VAL A 47 2.44 8.40 13.35
CA VAL A 47 1.96 7.05 13.71
C VAL A 47 0.84 7.17 14.73
N LEU A 48 -0.30 6.55 14.43
CA LEU A 48 -1.49 6.47 15.27
C LEU A 48 -1.50 5.19 16.09
N SER A 49 -1.18 4.06 15.46
CA SER A 49 -1.28 2.73 16.06
C SER A 49 -0.19 1.79 15.51
N VAL A 50 0.01 0.65 16.21
CA VAL A 50 0.83 -0.47 15.74
C VAL A 50 0.06 -1.77 15.93
N ARG A 51 0.22 -2.70 15.00
CA ARG A 51 -0.36 -4.05 15.00
C ARG A 51 0.65 -5.08 14.46
N ASP A 52 0.29 -6.36 14.55
CA ASP A 52 1.10 -7.48 14.04
C ASP A 52 2.55 -7.49 14.54
N VAL A 53 2.75 -7.15 15.82
CA VAL A 53 4.07 -7.07 16.44
C VAL A 53 4.66 -8.47 16.62
N ASP A 54 5.70 -8.77 15.86
CA ASP A 54 6.52 -9.97 15.97
C ASP A 54 7.95 -9.59 16.40
N THR A 55 8.45 -10.28 17.42
CA THR A 55 9.81 -10.09 17.97
C THR A 55 10.68 -11.34 17.89
N SER A 56 10.23 -12.36 17.16
CA SER A 56 10.88 -13.67 17.09
C SER A 56 12.19 -13.66 16.30
N ASP A 57 12.30 -12.85 15.26
CA ASP A 57 13.48 -12.67 14.40
C ASP A 57 13.73 -11.17 14.12
N GLY A 58 14.08 -10.42 15.17
CA GLY A 58 14.16 -8.96 15.12
C GLY A 58 12.88 -8.27 15.61
N LEU A 59 12.46 -7.17 14.99
CA LEU A 59 11.18 -6.50 15.22
C LEU A 59 10.47 -6.33 13.89
N SER A 60 9.34 -7.00 13.71
CA SER A 60 8.41 -6.80 12.61
C SER A 60 7.11 -6.25 13.15
N LEU A 61 6.59 -5.18 12.57
CA LEU A 61 5.29 -4.63 12.93
C LEU A 61 4.64 -3.93 11.74
N THR A 62 3.32 -3.80 11.79
CA THR A 62 2.53 -2.95 10.90
C THR A 62 2.13 -1.71 11.69
N LEU A 63 2.30 -0.53 11.14
CA LEU A 63 1.91 0.74 11.75
C LEU A 63 0.88 1.45 10.89
N GLU A 64 -0.06 2.11 11.55
CA GLU A 64 -1.05 2.99 10.91
C GLU A 64 -0.62 4.43 11.18
N ALA A 65 -0.54 5.25 10.15
CA ALA A 65 -0.09 6.62 10.22
C ALA A 65 -0.98 7.55 9.38
N LEU A 66 -0.86 8.85 9.63
CA LEU A 66 -1.48 9.88 8.80
C LEU A 66 -0.46 10.94 8.40
N PRO A 67 -0.63 11.59 7.23
CA PRO A 67 0.14 12.78 6.93
C PRO A 67 -0.25 13.89 7.91
N THR A 68 0.67 14.83 8.12
CA THR A 68 0.43 16.01 8.94
C THR A 68 0.39 17.27 8.09
N THR A 69 -0.05 18.38 8.67
CA THR A 69 0.04 19.70 8.02
C THR A 69 1.41 20.35 8.13
N CYS A 70 2.40 19.70 8.76
CA CYS A 70 3.73 20.28 8.96
C CYS A 70 4.72 19.77 7.91
N PRO A 71 5.36 20.68 7.16
CA PRO A 71 6.39 20.28 6.22
C PRO A 71 7.65 19.85 6.95
N VAL A 72 8.38 18.89 6.38
CA VAL A 72 9.67 18.41 6.92
C VAL A 72 10.70 19.54 7.00
N SER A 73 10.59 20.57 6.14
CA SER A 73 11.46 21.74 6.12
C SER A 73 11.33 22.67 7.34
N SER A 74 10.41 22.40 8.27
CA SER A 74 10.16 23.25 9.44
C SER A 74 11.10 22.97 10.63
N ASP A 75 12.09 22.09 10.50
CA ASP A 75 13.07 21.72 11.55
C ASP A 75 12.40 21.39 12.92
N MET A 76 11.22 20.75 12.89
CA MET A 76 10.44 20.41 14.08
C MET A 76 11.00 19.16 14.76
N SER A 77 11.02 19.14 16.10
CA SER A 77 11.41 17.95 16.86
C SER A 77 10.36 16.84 16.77
N MET A 78 10.75 15.59 17.06
CA MET A 78 9.83 14.45 17.10
C MET A 78 8.69 14.70 18.10
N GLU A 79 8.99 15.24 19.28
CA GLU A 79 8.00 15.57 20.29
C GLU A 79 6.97 16.60 19.77
N GLU A 80 7.41 17.59 18.99
CA GLU A 80 6.53 18.59 18.39
C GLU A 80 5.68 18.00 17.27
N VAL A 81 6.26 17.18 16.40
CA VAL A 81 5.53 16.44 15.35
C VAL A 81 4.45 15.54 15.97
N TYR A 82 4.76 14.86 17.07
CA TYR A 82 3.80 13.98 17.75
C TYR A 82 2.82 14.71 18.68
N SER A 83 3.00 16.01 18.91
CA SER A 83 2.08 16.85 19.70
C SER A 83 0.92 17.42 18.86
N ASP A 84 0.02 18.16 19.52
CA ASP A 84 -1.05 18.90 18.85
C ASP A 84 -0.56 20.09 18.01
N ALA A 85 0.73 20.45 18.10
CA ALA A 85 1.33 21.47 17.24
C ALA A 85 1.35 21.06 15.76
N CYS A 86 1.29 19.75 15.50
CA CYS A 86 1.31 19.19 14.16
C CYS A 86 0.09 18.27 13.92
N PRO A 87 -1.06 18.85 13.54
CA PRO A 87 -2.28 18.07 13.35
C PRO A 87 -2.15 17.16 12.13
N THR A 88 -2.76 15.98 12.23
CA THR A 88 -2.94 15.07 11.10
C THR A 88 -3.95 15.65 10.13
N THR A 89 -3.77 15.35 8.84
CA THR A 89 -4.73 15.68 7.78
C THR A 89 -5.14 14.42 7.06
N THR A 90 -6.37 14.37 6.56
CA THR A 90 -6.85 13.32 5.66
C THR A 90 -7.14 13.86 4.26
N GLU A 91 -6.75 15.11 3.97
CA GLU A 91 -6.99 15.75 2.68
C GLU A 91 -6.27 15.05 1.53
N GLN A 92 -5.10 14.46 1.83
CA GLN A 92 -4.29 13.73 0.85
C GLN A 92 -4.48 12.22 1.01
N TYR A 93 -4.35 11.68 2.21
CA TYR A 93 -4.43 10.24 2.46
C TYR A 93 -5.34 9.99 3.66
N GLU A 94 -6.24 9.01 3.58
CA GLU A 94 -7.09 8.65 4.72
C GLU A 94 -6.39 7.77 5.73
N GLU A 95 -5.42 6.98 5.28
CA GLU A 95 -4.61 6.14 6.13
C GLU A 95 -3.28 5.84 5.41
N ILE A 96 -2.21 5.72 6.17
CA ILE A 96 -0.89 5.30 5.69
C ILE A 96 -0.52 4.05 6.47
N GLU A 97 -0.54 2.90 5.83
CA GLU A 97 -0.07 1.66 6.45
C GLU A 97 1.41 1.49 6.16
N CYS A 98 2.25 1.20 7.16
CA CYS A 98 3.64 0.86 6.92
C CYS A 98 4.02 -0.46 7.57
N GLN A 99 4.78 -1.28 6.85
CA GLN A 99 5.45 -2.45 7.42
C GLN A 99 6.88 -2.09 7.78
N LEU A 100 7.20 -2.22 9.07
CA LEU A 100 8.54 -2.00 9.61
C LEU A 100 9.16 -3.35 9.95
N LYS A 101 10.31 -3.66 9.34
CA LYS A 101 11.11 -4.86 9.65
C LYS A 101 12.51 -4.46 10.04
N LEU A 102 12.88 -4.71 11.29
CA LEU A 102 14.20 -4.47 11.86
C LEU A 102 14.84 -5.80 12.27
N ASP A 103 16.13 -5.94 12.03
CA ASP A 103 16.91 -7.04 12.59
C ASP A 103 17.24 -6.79 14.09
N HIS A 104 17.88 -7.77 14.73
CA HIS A 104 18.33 -7.65 16.13
C HIS A 104 19.33 -6.51 16.38
N SER A 105 19.96 -5.97 15.34
CA SER A 105 20.85 -4.80 15.42
C SER A 105 20.12 -3.47 15.29
N LYS A 106 18.78 -3.50 15.15
CA LYS A 106 17.94 -2.34 14.83
C LYS A 106 18.35 -1.71 13.50
N THR A 107 18.64 -2.53 12.50
CA THR A 107 18.82 -2.10 11.11
C THR A 107 17.68 -2.72 10.30
N GLY A 108 17.06 -1.97 9.40
CA GLY A 108 15.86 -2.46 8.75
C GLY A 108 15.36 -1.66 7.57
N GLN A 109 14.21 -2.10 7.06
CA GLN A 109 13.50 -1.49 5.94
C GLN A 109 12.08 -1.12 6.38
N ILE A 110 11.56 -0.05 5.78
CA ILE A 110 10.18 0.37 5.94
C ILE A 110 9.52 0.48 4.58
N GLU A 111 8.39 -0.18 4.42
CA GLU A 111 7.55 -0.12 3.23
C GLU A 111 6.23 0.54 3.62
N SER A 112 5.78 1.53 2.86
CA SER A 112 4.58 2.31 3.18
C SER A 112 3.59 2.24 2.02
N ALA A 113 2.36 1.85 2.32
CA ALA A 113 1.19 1.93 1.44
C ALA A 113 0.35 3.16 1.81
N LEU A 114 -0.21 3.84 0.81
CA LEU A 114 -0.96 5.08 0.95
C LEU A 114 -2.42 4.82 0.56
N ILE A 115 -3.36 4.94 1.51
CA ILE A 115 -4.77 4.60 1.36
C ILE A 115 -5.59 5.88 1.13
N PHE A 116 -6.40 5.93 0.06
CA PHE A 116 -7.28 7.06 -0.31
C PHE A 116 -8.77 6.63 -0.35
N PHE A 117 -9.72 7.38 0.24
CA PHE A 117 -11.15 6.98 0.28
C PHE A 117 -11.91 7.03 -1.04
N LEU A 118 -11.32 7.57 -2.11
CA LEU A 118 -11.97 7.48 -3.42
C LEU A 118 -12.05 6.03 -3.95
N MET A 119 -11.57 5.05 -3.18
CA MET A 119 -11.74 3.61 -3.43
C MET A 119 -12.35 2.84 -2.25
N ALA A 120 -13.42 3.34 -1.62
CA ALA A 120 -14.18 2.54 -0.64
C ALA A 120 -15.05 1.44 -1.29
N VAL A 121 -14.47 0.52 -2.08
CA VAL A 121 -14.75 -0.93 -2.16
C VAL A 121 -13.61 -1.55 -2.97
N MET A 122 -12.55 -2.06 -2.33
CA MET A 122 -11.79 -3.22 -2.82
C MET A 122 -10.84 -3.69 -1.72
N PRO A 123 -10.71 -5.00 -1.48
CA PRO A 123 -9.66 -5.51 -0.63
C PRO A 123 -8.32 -5.29 -1.34
N GLU A 124 -7.41 -4.56 -0.69
CA GLU A 124 -5.98 -4.63 -1.01
C GLU A 124 -5.53 -6.07 -0.76
N ILE A 125 -5.59 -6.88 -1.81
CA ILE A 125 -4.70 -8.03 -1.92
C ILE A 125 -3.42 -7.43 -2.51
N ASN A 126 -2.33 -7.58 -1.78
CA ASN A 126 -0.98 -7.65 -2.34
C ASN A 126 -1.00 -8.63 -3.54
N ALA A 127 -1.40 -8.14 -4.72
CA ALA A 127 -0.96 -8.72 -5.96
C ALA A 127 0.50 -8.31 -6.02
N ASP A 128 1.38 -9.29 -5.87
CA ASP A 128 2.81 -9.13 -6.02
C ASP A 128 3.05 -8.20 -7.24
N SER A 129 4.06 -7.33 -7.14
CA SER A 129 4.45 -6.43 -8.24
C SER A 129 4.51 -7.11 -9.63
N VAL A 130 4.67 -8.43 -9.67
CA VAL A 130 4.72 -9.27 -10.88
C VAL A 130 3.42 -9.25 -11.69
N GLU A 131 2.25 -9.50 -11.09
CA GLU A 131 0.98 -9.58 -11.83
C GLU A 131 0.55 -8.22 -12.35
N LEU A 132 0.82 -7.16 -11.58
CA LEU A 132 0.57 -5.79 -12.00
C LEU A 132 1.46 -5.43 -13.20
N GLU A 133 2.77 -5.65 -13.11
CA GLU A 133 3.69 -5.39 -14.23
C GLU A 133 3.34 -6.22 -15.47
N GLU A 134 2.88 -7.46 -15.29
CA GLU A 134 2.42 -8.31 -16.37
C GLU A 134 1.14 -7.76 -17.01
N ALA A 135 0.15 -7.34 -16.22
CA ALA A 135 -1.06 -6.69 -16.70
C ALA A 135 -0.74 -5.41 -17.49
N LYS A 136 0.20 -4.58 -17.00
CA LYS A 136 0.66 -3.38 -17.70
C LYS A 136 1.19 -3.70 -19.10
N ARG A 137 2.05 -4.72 -19.19
CA ARG A 137 2.62 -5.17 -20.47
C ARG A 137 1.52 -5.64 -21.43
N TYR A 138 0.56 -6.43 -20.96
CA TYR A 138 -0.52 -6.93 -21.82
C TYR A 138 -1.45 -5.82 -22.33
N ILE A 139 -1.79 -4.82 -21.51
CA ILE A 139 -2.57 -3.67 -21.96
C ILE A 139 -1.79 -2.86 -23.00
N TYR A 140 -0.52 -2.56 -22.73
CA TYR A 140 0.33 -1.83 -23.65
C TYR A 140 0.46 -2.54 -25.01
N ASP A 141 0.77 -3.84 -25.02
CA ASP A 141 0.86 -4.65 -26.24
C ASP A 141 -0.49 -4.77 -26.98
N SER A 142 -1.59 -4.73 -26.25
CA SER A 142 -2.95 -4.70 -26.81
C SER A 142 -3.25 -3.37 -27.49
N ASP A 143 -2.86 -2.26 -26.87
CA ASP A 143 -3.04 -0.90 -27.40
C ASP A 143 -2.23 -0.66 -28.66
N LEU A 144 -1.01 -1.18 -28.74
CA LEU A 144 -0.19 -1.11 -29.94
C LEU A 144 -0.86 -1.71 -31.19
N LYS A 145 -1.85 -2.59 -31.01
CA LYS A 145 -2.62 -3.20 -32.12
C LYS A 145 -3.82 -2.35 -32.56
N LYS A 146 -4.12 -1.26 -31.84
CA LYS A 146 -5.27 -0.38 -32.06
C LYS A 146 -4.81 0.98 -32.57
N GLU A 147 -4.42 1.03 -33.84
CA GLU A 147 -3.99 2.28 -34.46
C GLU A 147 -5.10 3.35 -34.41
N GLY A 148 -4.77 4.53 -33.90
CA GLY A 148 -5.68 5.67 -33.78
C GLY A 148 -6.39 5.81 -32.43
N GLU A 149 -6.17 4.90 -31.49
CA GLU A 149 -6.66 5.02 -30.11
C GLU A 149 -5.64 5.69 -29.18
N GLN A 150 -6.09 5.98 -27.95
CA GLN A 150 -5.24 6.42 -26.84
C GLN A 150 -4.67 5.20 -26.11
N PHE A 151 -3.47 5.35 -25.56
CA PHE A 151 -2.95 4.36 -24.61
C PHE A 151 -3.88 4.28 -23.40
N ARG A 152 -3.91 3.11 -22.77
CA ARG A 152 -4.65 2.84 -21.55
C ARG A 152 -3.67 2.48 -20.44
N LYS A 153 -3.99 2.90 -19.21
CA LYS A 153 -3.23 2.58 -18.00
C LYS A 153 -4.03 1.65 -17.10
N VAL A 154 -3.35 0.59 -16.67
CA VAL A 154 -3.82 -0.25 -15.55
C VAL A 154 -3.66 0.52 -14.25
N LEU A 155 -4.75 0.65 -13.52
CA LEU A 155 -4.80 1.30 -12.20
C LEU A 155 -4.67 0.27 -11.08
N SER A 156 -5.32 -0.87 -11.24
CA SER A 156 -5.42 -1.93 -10.23
C SER A 156 -5.56 -3.30 -10.91
N VAL A 157 -5.26 -4.35 -10.16
CA VAL A 157 -5.47 -5.75 -10.55
C VAL A 157 -6.16 -6.47 -9.38
N ARG A 158 -7.14 -7.30 -9.68
CA ARG A 158 -7.93 -8.10 -8.74
C ARG A 158 -8.33 -9.44 -9.37
N ASP A 159 -8.96 -10.31 -8.57
CA ASP A 159 -9.46 -11.62 -9.01
C ASP A 159 -8.38 -12.51 -9.67
N VAL A 160 -7.15 -12.45 -9.14
CA VAL A 160 -6.00 -13.20 -9.66
C VAL A 160 -6.16 -14.70 -9.35
N ASP A 161 -6.13 -15.51 -10.39
CA ASP A 161 -6.12 -16.97 -10.34
C ASP A 161 -5.01 -17.50 -11.25
N THR A 162 -4.11 -18.30 -10.68
CA THR A 162 -2.97 -18.92 -11.37
C THR A 162 -3.10 -20.44 -11.51
N SER A 163 -4.25 -21.01 -11.14
CA SER A 163 -4.44 -22.46 -11.01
C SER A 163 -4.48 -23.21 -12.35
N GLU A 164 -5.03 -22.61 -13.40
CA GLU A 164 -5.18 -23.20 -14.75
C GLU A 164 -4.47 -22.37 -15.85
N GLY A 165 -3.55 -21.49 -15.45
CA GLY A 165 -3.05 -20.37 -16.24
C GLY A 165 -3.30 -19.06 -15.51
N LEU A 166 -2.97 -17.91 -16.10
CA LEU A 166 -3.17 -16.60 -15.47
C LEU A 166 -4.55 -16.03 -15.85
N SER A 167 -5.43 -15.90 -14.87
CA SER A 167 -6.68 -15.15 -14.98
C SER A 167 -6.66 -14.00 -14.00
N LEU A 168 -6.97 -12.79 -14.46
CA LEU A 168 -7.07 -11.61 -13.60
C LEU A 168 -8.04 -10.59 -14.18
N THR A 169 -8.59 -9.75 -13.31
CA THR A 169 -9.36 -8.57 -13.65
C THR A 169 -8.52 -7.33 -13.37
N MET A 170 -8.58 -6.34 -14.23
CA MET A 170 -7.84 -5.09 -14.09
C MET A 170 -8.76 -3.91 -14.35
N ASP A 171 -8.63 -2.87 -13.53
CA ASP A 171 -9.33 -1.61 -13.76
C ASP A 171 -8.39 -0.68 -14.52
N VAL A 172 -8.91 -0.07 -15.59
CA VAL A 172 -8.12 0.59 -16.63
C VAL A 172 -8.76 1.93 -16.96
N LEU A 173 -7.95 2.93 -17.29
CA LEU A 173 -8.42 4.20 -17.84
C LEU A 173 -7.66 4.59 -19.11
N PRO A 174 -8.32 5.31 -20.04
CA PRO A 174 -7.62 5.90 -21.17
C PRO A 174 -6.68 7.00 -20.69
N THR A 175 -5.69 7.31 -21.52
CA THR A 175 -4.72 8.37 -21.28
C THR A 175 -4.88 9.49 -22.30
N THR A 176 -4.22 10.61 -22.06
CA THR A 176 -4.14 11.69 -23.04
C THR A 176 -3.20 11.40 -24.22
N CYS A 177 -2.41 10.32 -24.16
CA CYS A 177 -1.43 9.99 -25.20
C CYS A 177 -2.00 9.08 -26.27
N ALA A 178 -1.74 9.43 -27.53
CA ALA A 178 -2.09 8.59 -28.67
C ALA A 178 -1.08 7.45 -28.84
N VAL A 179 -1.58 6.27 -29.23
CA VAL A 179 -0.75 5.11 -29.59
C VAL A 179 0.21 5.43 -30.74
N SER A 180 -0.22 6.29 -31.67
CA SER A 180 0.59 6.73 -32.82
C SER A 180 1.87 7.48 -32.45
N SER A 181 1.99 7.95 -31.20
CA SER A 181 3.17 8.66 -30.73
C SER A 181 4.38 7.75 -30.51
N GLY A 182 4.20 6.42 -30.52
CA GLY A 182 5.30 5.45 -30.41
C GLY A 182 6.05 5.50 -29.07
N MET A 183 5.35 5.86 -27.99
CA MET A 183 5.90 5.96 -26.64
C MET A 183 6.24 4.58 -26.07
N SER A 184 7.28 4.50 -25.24
CA SER A 184 7.61 3.26 -24.52
C SER A 184 6.60 2.97 -23.41
N ILE A 185 6.59 1.74 -22.89
CA ILE A 185 5.73 1.38 -21.77
C ILE A 185 6.05 2.24 -20.53
N GLU A 186 7.32 2.53 -20.26
CA GLU A 186 7.73 3.36 -19.13
C GLU A 186 7.25 4.80 -19.28
N GLU A 187 7.33 5.36 -20.49
CA GLU A 187 6.82 6.70 -20.78
C GLU A 187 5.30 6.76 -20.63
N VAL A 188 4.60 5.76 -21.16
CA VAL A 188 3.15 5.62 -20.98
C VAL A 188 2.83 5.55 -19.51
N TYR A 189 3.49 4.73 -18.70
CA TYR A 189 3.19 4.59 -17.27
C TYR A 189 3.69 5.73 -16.38
N SER A 190 4.52 6.64 -16.91
CA SER A 190 4.97 7.85 -16.21
C SER A 190 3.92 8.97 -16.16
N ASP A 191 4.25 10.05 -15.44
CA ASP A 191 3.44 11.29 -15.39
C ASP A 191 3.38 12.05 -16.72
N ALA A 192 4.21 11.68 -17.71
CA ALA A 192 4.14 12.25 -19.05
C ALA A 192 2.81 11.93 -19.76
N CYS A 193 2.11 10.89 -19.29
CA CYS A 193 0.89 10.40 -19.90
C CYS A 193 -0.25 10.25 -18.89
N PRO A 194 -0.90 11.34 -18.47
CA PRO A 194 -1.96 11.28 -17.47
C PRO A 194 -3.19 10.52 -17.97
N THR A 195 -3.88 9.85 -17.05
CA THR A 195 -5.19 9.24 -17.30
C THR A 195 -6.28 10.30 -17.46
N THR A 196 -7.34 9.96 -18.17
CA THR A 196 -8.52 10.81 -18.36
C THR A 196 -9.80 9.99 -18.21
N THR A 197 -10.85 10.61 -17.68
CA THR A 197 -12.20 10.04 -17.60
C THR A 197 -13.18 10.72 -18.55
N GLU A 198 -12.70 11.53 -19.50
CA GLU A 198 -13.56 12.30 -20.42
C GLU A 198 -14.49 11.43 -21.27
N GLN A 199 -14.06 10.19 -21.59
CA GLN A 199 -14.83 9.27 -22.44
C GLN A 199 -15.47 8.14 -21.65
N TYR A 200 -14.79 7.64 -20.63
CA TYR A 200 -15.20 6.50 -19.82
C TYR A 200 -14.89 6.77 -18.36
N GLU A 201 -15.85 6.52 -17.47
CA GLU A 201 -15.63 6.58 -16.02
C GLU A 201 -14.79 5.41 -15.54
N GLU A 202 -14.99 4.26 -16.17
CA GLU A 202 -14.36 3.00 -15.76
C GLU A 202 -14.21 2.08 -16.98
N ILE A 203 -13.07 1.40 -17.09
CA ILE A 203 -12.89 0.30 -18.03
C ILE A 203 -12.43 -0.91 -17.22
N GLU A 204 -13.26 -1.95 -17.19
CA GLU A 204 -12.89 -3.22 -16.57
C GLU A 204 -12.38 -4.16 -17.66
N CYS A 205 -11.14 -4.62 -17.55
CA CYS A 205 -10.58 -5.62 -18.45
C CYS A 205 -10.36 -6.96 -17.73
N GLN A 206 -10.70 -8.05 -18.38
CA GLN A 206 -10.44 -9.41 -17.93
C GLN A 206 -9.40 -10.04 -18.84
N LEU A 207 -8.28 -10.46 -18.25
CA LEU A 207 -7.21 -11.19 -18.91
C LEU A 207 -7.34 -12.68 -18.55
N LYS A 208 -7.37 -13.54 -19.55
CA LYS A 208 -7.30 -15.00 -19.37
C LYS A 208 -6.24 -15.57 -20.28
N LEU A 209 -5.21 -16.17 -19.69
CA LEU A 209 -4.10 -16.84 -20.34
C LEU A 209 -4.07 -18.31 -19.92
N ASP A 210 -3.77 -19.19 -20.85
CA ASP A 210 -3.44 -20.58 -20.55
C ASP A 210 -2.00 -20.72 -20.03
N SER A 211 -1.64 -21.93 -19.60
CA SER A 211 -0.28 -22.27 -19.15
C SER A 211 0.84 -22.07 -20.19
N SER A 212 0.50 -21.79 -21.45
CA SER A 212 1.42 -21.46 -22.53
C SER A 212 1.45 -19.96 -22.86
N ASN A 213 0.88 -19.12 -21.99
CA ASN A 213 0.71 -17.66 -22.16
C ASN A 213 -0.11 -17.28 -23.41
N ASN A 214 -0.94 -18.18 -23.93
CA ASN A 214 -1.89 -17.86 -24.98
C ASN A 214 -3.23 -17.50 -24.35
N GLY A 215 -3.83 -16.41 -24.82
CA GLY A 215 -5.08 -15.98 -24.24
C GLY A 215 -5.69 -14.77 -24.91
N GLN A 216 -6.70 -14.23 -24.26
CA GLN A 216 -7.43 -13.07 -24.73
C GLN A 216 -7.66 -12.09 -23.57
N ILE A 217 -7.58 -10.82 -23.91
CA ILE A 217 -8.03 -9.73 -23.06
C ILE A 217 -9.39 -9.24 -23.57
N SER A 218 -10.36 -9.11 -22.67
CA SER A 218 -11.69 -8.58 -22.96
C SER A 218 -11.95 -7.39 -22.06
N CYS A 219 -12.37 -6.26 -22.63
CA CYS A 219 -12.63 -5.05 -21.85
C CYS A 219 -14.07 -4.59 -22.00
N THR A 220 -14.67 -4.22 -20.88
CA THR A 220 -15.99 -3.60 -20.77
C THR A 220 -15.81 -2.13 -20.46
N TYR A 221 -16.45 -1.27 -21.24
CA TYR A 221 -16.30 0.18 -21.15
C TYR A 221 -17.57 0.78 -20.54
N TYR A 222 -17.42 1.47 -19.41
CA TYR A 222 -18.52 2.16 -18.73
C TYR A 222 -18.37 3.66 -18.96
N GLY A 223 -19.30 4.23 -19.74
CA GLY A 223 -19.36 5.65 -20.04
C GLY A 223 -20.56 6.33 -19.40
N TYR A 224 -20.59 7.66 -19.52
CA TYR A 224 -21.68 8.54 -19.09
C TYR A 224 -22.96 8.40 -19.91
#